data_AF-A0A172T8J9-F1
#
_entry.id   AF-A0A172T8J9-F1
#
_cell.length_a   1.000
_cell.length_b   1.000
_cell.length_c   1.000
_cell.angle_alpha   90.00
_cell.angle_beta   90.00
_cell.angle_gamma   90.00
#
_symmetry.space_group_name_H-M   'P 1'
#
loop_
_entity.id
_entity.type
_entity.pdbx_description
1 polymer ?
#
loop_
_entity_poly.entity_id
_entity_poly.type
_entity_poly.pdbx_seq_one_letter_code
_entity_poly.pdbx_strand_id
1 'polypeptide(L)'
;MGLGGGGVALLAALAVTIGRAQNIPLFNSFGAGVLAALPLFFAVMTVLGIRQMDEYGRQLHARAASIAFLVVMLLAGTLISLEAIFEFRTPPWALYVAGMSVWGIAGWVLAARDGRGK
;
A
#
# COMPACT_ATOMS: atom_id res chain seq x y z
N MET A 1 2.80 -11.52 4.34
CA MET A 1 2.77 -10.82 3.04
C MET A 1 2.91 -9.31 3.15
N GLY A 2 2.33 -8.67 4.19
CA GLY A 2 2.39 -7.21 4.37
C GLY A 2 3.79 -6.59 4.45
N LEU A 3 4.67 -7.20 5.24
CA LEU A 3 6.02 -6.70 5.50
C LEU A 3 6.96 -6.85 4.29
N GLY A 4 6.76 -7.87 3.44
CA GLY A 4 7.61 -8.11 2.27
C GLY A 4 7.43 -7.05 1.19
N GLY A 5 6.18 -6.74 0.84
CA GLY A 5 5.88 -5.70 -0.15
C GLY A 5 6.19 -4.28 0.33
N GLY A 6 5.96 -3.99 1.62
CA GLY A 6 6.37 -2.73 2.24
C GLY A 6 7.89 -2.55 2.28
N GLY A 7 8.63 -3.62 2.59
CA GLY A 7 10.09 -3.62 2.57
C GLY A 7 10.67 -3.39 1.17
N VAL A 8 10.12 -4.05 0.15
CA VAL A 8 10.53 -3.84 -1.25
C VAL A 8 10.27 -2.40 -1.69
N ALA A 9 9.13 -1.82 -1.31
CA ALA A 9 8.83 -0.43 -1.61
C ALA A 9 9.77 0.56 -0.91
N LEU A 10 10.11 0.29 0.35
CA LEU A 10 11.08 1.11 1.09
C LEU A 10 12.45 1.06 0.43
N LEU A 11 12.93 -0.12 0.06
CA LEU A 11 14.22 -0.29 -0.62
C LEU A 11 14.23 0.39 -2.00
N ALA A 12 13.14 0.28 -2.75
CA ALA A 12 13.01 0.95 -4.04
C ALA A 12 12.98 2.49 -3.88
N ALA A 13 12.28 3.01 -2.87
CA ALA A 13 12.27 4.43 -2.55
C ALA A 13 13.66 4.94 -2.15
N LEU A 14 14.40 4.17 -1.34
CA LEU A 14 15.79 4.47 -0.99
C LEU A 14 16.72 4.44 -2.21
N ALA A 15 16.54 3.49 -3.12
CA ALA A 15 17.29 3.43 -4.36
C ALA A 15 17.05 4.67 -5.24
N VAL A 16 15.81 5.16 -5.34
CA VAL A 16 15.50 6.41 -6.06
C VAL A 16 16.14 7.62 -5.39
N THR A 17 16.04 7.75 -4.07
CA THR A 17 16.58 8.92 -3.35
C THR A 17 18.10 8.97 -3.41
N ILE A 18 18.79 7.84 -3.22
CA ILE A 18 20.24 7.74 -3.35
C ILE A 18 20.66 7.96 -4.80
N GLY A 19 19.96 7.37 -5.77
CA GLY A 19 20.23 7.54 -7.20
C GLY A 19 20.13 9.00 -7.65
N ARG A 20 19.16 9.75 -7.13
CA ARG A 20 19.03 11.20 -7.38
C ARG A 20 20.11 12.01 -6.66
N ALA A 21 20.41 11.69 -5.40
CA ALA A 21 21.41 12.42 -4.62
C ALA A 21 22.83 12.26 -5.17
N GLN A 22 23.17 11.08 -5.68
CA GLN A 22 24.50 10.74 -6.20
C GLN A 22 24.61 10.84 -7.73
N ASN A 23 23.54 11.28 -8.43
CA ASN A 23 23.47 11.30 -9.90
C ASN A 23 23.81 9.95 -10.56
N ILE A 24 23.34 8.84 -9.98
CA ILE A 24 23.53 7.49 -10.52
C ILE A 24 22.24 7.08 -11.28
N PRO A 25 22.23 7.12 -12.63
CA PRO A 25 21.01 6.93 -13.41
C PRO A 25 20.39 5.55 -13.21
N LEU A 26 21.23 4.52 -13.08
CA LEU A 26 20.81 3.14 -12.91
C LEU A 26 19.95 2.93 -11.66
N PHE A 27 20.35 3.50 -10.52
CA PHE A 27 19.62 3.38 -9.25
C PHE A 27 18.29 4.15 -9.29
N ASN A 28 18.28 5.32 -9.92
CA ASN A 28 17.06 6.11 -10.09
C ASN A 28 16.04 5.38 -10.99
N SER A 29 16.47 4.87 -12.15
CA SER A 29 15.60 4.15 -13.09
C SER A 29 15.12 2.81 -12.52
N PHE A 30 15.99 2.06 -11.85
CA PHE A 30 15.62 0.79 -11.21
C PHE A 30 14.60 1.00 -10.10
N GLY A 31 14.88 1.91 -9.16
CA GLY A 31 13.97 2.19 -8.05
C GLY A 31 12.61 2.71 -8.55
N ALA A 32 12.61 3.57 -9.57
CA ALA A 32 11.36 4.06 -10.19
C ALA A 32 10.58 2.94 -10.88
N GLY A 33 11.27 2.03 -11.59
CA GLY A 33 10.66 0.86 -12.22
C GLY A 33 10.02 -0.09 -11.20
N VAL A 34 10.70 -0.36 -10.09
CA VAL A 34 10.16 -1.19 -9.00
C VAL A 34 8.93 -0.54 -8.36
N LEU A 35 8.98 0.77 -8.07
CA LEU A 35 7.84 1.51 -7.52
C LEU A 35 6.65 1.53 -8.49
N ALA A 36 6.89 1.62 -9.80
CA ALA A 36 5.83 1.58 -10.81
C ALA A 36 5.20 0.19 -10.96
N ALA A 37 5.98 -0.88 -10.77
CA ALA A 37 5.49 -2.26 -10.88
C ALA A 37 4.78 -2.78 -9.60
N LEU A 38 5.07 -2.18 -8.45
CA LEU A 38 4.52 -2.58 -7.15
C LEU A 38 2.98 -2.65 -7.09
N PRO A 39 2.22 -1.67 -7.61
CA PRO A 39 0.75 -1.75 -7.62
C PRO A 39 0.23 -2.97 -8.41
N LEU A 40 0.83 -3.24 -9.57
CA LEU A 40 0.51 -4.41 -10.40
C LEU A 40 0.83 -5.71 -9.68
N PHE A 41 2.00 -5.78 -9.04
CA PHE A 41 2.39 -6.94 -8.24
C PHE A 41 1.37 -7.22 -7.13
N PHE A 42 0.97 -6.21 -6.36
CA PHE A 42 -0.04 -6.38 -5.31
C PHE A 42 -1.40 -6.78 -5.88
N ALA A 43 -1.83 -6.20 -7.01
CA ALA A 43 -3.08 -6.57 -7.66
C ALA A 43 -3.09 -8.06 -8.05
N VAL A 44 -2.01 -8.56 -8.67
CA VAL A 44 -1.87 -9.98 -9.03
C VAL A 44 -1.91 -10.86 -7.78
N MET A 45 -1.16 -10.50 -6.73
CA MET A 45 -1.13 -11.26 -5.48
C MET A 45 -2.50 -11.30 -4.80
N THR A 46 -3.26 -10.20 -4.82
CA THR A 46 -4.63 -10.14 -4.31
C THR A 46 -5.55 -11.08 -5.09
N VAL A 47 -5.48 -11.08 -6.42
CA VAL A 47 -6.29 -11.99 -7.26
C VAL A 47 -5.95 -13.46 -6.97
N LEU A 48 -4.67 -13.79 -6.89
CA LEU A 48 -4.24 -15.16 -6.55
C LEU A 48 -4.69 -15.57 -5.15
N GLY A 49 -4.60 -14.67 -4.17
CA GLY A 49 -5.08 -14.91 -2.81
C GLY A 49 -6.59 -15.17 -2.77
N ILE A 50 -7.39 -14.35 -3.46
CA ILE A 50 -8.85 -14.51 -3.54
C ILE A 50 -9.23 -15.85 -4.18
N ARG A 51 -8.52 -16.29 -5.23
CA ARG A 51 -8.79 -17.56 -5.91
C ARG A 51 -8.56 -18.79 -5.04
N GLN A 52 -7.70 -18.68 -4.02
CA GLN A 52 -7.39 -19.77 -3.09
C GLN A 52 -8.30 -19.77 -1.86
N MET A 53 -9.18 -18.77 -1.71
CA MET A 53 -10.08 -18.64 -0.56
C MET A 53 -11.42 -19.33 -0.78
N ASP A 54 -11.91 -19.92 0.31
CA ASP A 54 -13.29 -20.37 0.45
C ASP A 54 -14.27 -19.18 0.42
N GLU A 55 -15.56 -19.48 0.29
CA GLU A 55 -16.59 -18.44 0.15
C GLU A 55 -16.70 -17.56 1.41
N TYR A 56 -16.48 -18.14 2.58
CA TYR A 56 -16.48 -17.42 3.85
C TYR A 56 -15.29 -16.45 3.96
N GLY A 57 -14.07 -16.92 3.66
CA GLY A 57 -12.88 -16.07 3.62
C GLY A 57 -13.03 -14.92 2.61
N ARG A 58 -13.58 -15.21 1.42
CA ARG A 58 -13.82 -14.19 0.39
C ARG A 58 -14.72 -13.05 0.88
N GLN A 59 -15.84 -13.37 1.52
CA GLN A 59 -16.75 -12.35 2.05
C GLN A 59 -16.12 -11.54 3.18
N LEU A 60 -15.32 -12.18 4.05
CA LEU A 60 -14.65 -11.50 5.14
C LEU A 60 -13.59 -10.52 4.62
N HIS A 61 -12.75 -10.95 3.67
CA HIS A 61 -11.75 -10.10 3.04
C HIS A 61 -12.38 -8.98 2.21
N ALA A 62 -13.52 -9.21 1.55
CA ALA A 62 -14.27 -8.18 0.85
C ALA A 62 -14.76 -7.08 1.79
N ARG A 63 -15.29 -7.43 2.98
CA ARG A 63 -15.71 -6.47 4.00
C ARG A 63 -14.53 -5.68 4.58
N ALA A 64 -13.42 -6.35 4.85
CA ALA A 64 -12.20 -5.68 5.32
C ALA A 64 -11.63 -4.72 4.26
N ALA A 65 -11.62 -5.14 3.00
CA ALA A 65 -11.19 -4.32 1.87
C ALA A 65 -12.11 -3.10 1.66
N SER A 66 -13.42 -3.25 1.80
CA SER A 66 -14.36 -2.12 1.68
C SER A 66 -14.17 -1.10 2.79
N ILE A 67 -13.89 -1.53 4.02
CA ILE A 67 -13.57 -0.62 5.13
C ILE A 67 -12.25 0.11 4.88
N ALA A 68 -11.20 -0.64 4.51
CA ALA A 68 -9.90 -0.06 4.18
C ALA A 68 -10.00 0.97 3.03
N PHE A 69 -10.76 0.63 1.99
CA PHE A 69 -11.02 1.53 0.87
C PHE A 69 -11.75 2.79 1.31
N LEU A 70 -12.81 2.67 2.12
CA LEU A 70 -13.56 3.82 2.63
C LEU A 70 -12.68 4.75 3.47
N VAL A 71 -11.82 4.21 4.33
CA VAL A 71 -10.88 4.99 5.14
C VAL A 71 -9.89 5.76 4.26
N VAL A 72 -9.27 5.09 3.28
CA VAL A 72 -8.30 5.73 2.36
C VAL A 72 -8.99 6.78 1.48
N MET A 73 -10.20 6.49 1.01
CA MET A 73 -10.99 7.43 0.21
C MET A 73 -11.34 8.70 1.00
N LEU A 74 -11.79 8.55 2.25
CA LEU A 74 -12.06 9.69 3.12
C LEU A 74 -10.80 10.51 3.37
N LEU A 75 -9.68 9.85 3.72
CA LEU A 75 -8.40 10.53 3.92
C LEU A 75 -7.97 11.32 2.68
N ALA A 76 -8.03 10.70 1.50
CA ALA A 76 -7.67 11.34 0.24
C ALA A 76 -8.60 12.51 -0.08
N GLY A 77 -9.91 12.35 0.07
CA GLY A 77 -10.89 13.41 -0.15
C GLY A 77 -10.70 14.60 0.79
N THR A 78 -10.45 14.34 2.07
CA THR A 78 -10.12 15.38 3.05
C THR A 78 -8.84 16.10 2.68
N LEU A 79 -7.78 15.38 2.31
CA LEU A 79 -6.51 16.00 1.90
C LEU A 79 -6.68 16.88 0.66
N ILE A 80 -7.40 16.41 -0.38
CA ILE A 80 -7.70 17.22 -1.57
C ILE A 80 -8.43 18.51 -1.19
N SER A 81 -9.40 18.41 -0.28
CA SER A 81 -10.19 19.57 0.17
C SER A 81 -9.34 20.55 0.98
N LEU A 82 -8.43 20.05 1.82
CA LEU A 82 -7.52 20.85 2.62
C LEU A 82 -6.42 21.50 1.77
N GLU A 83 -5.87 20.81 0.77
CA GLU A 83 -4.91 21.39 -0.18
C GLU A 83 -5.49 22.62 -0.89
N ALA A 84 -6.77 22.54 -1.27
CA ALA A 84 -7.46 23.66 -1.92
C ALA A 84 -7.68 24.87 -0.99
N ILE A 85 -7.82 24.66 0.32
CA ILE A 85 -8.08 25.72 1.31
C ILE A 85 -6.78 26.33 1.84
N PHE A 86 -5.77 25.51 2.08
CA PHE A 86 -4.55 25.90 2.79
C PHE A 86 -3.32 26.03 1.87
N GLU A 87 -3.50 25.86 0.55
CA GLU A 87 -2.46 26.01 -0.49
C GLU A 87 -1.19 25.16 -0.27
N PHE A 88 -1.25 24.11 0.53
CA PHE A 88 -0.14 23.15 0.66
C PHE A 88 -0.30 22.02 -0.36
N ARG A 89 0.82 21.34 -0.67
CA ARG A 89 0.81 20.10 -1.46
C ARG A 89 1.12 18.93 -0.55
N THR A 90 0.22 17.95 -0.49
CA THR A 90 0.46 16.71 0.22
C THR A 90 1.54 15.95 -0.51
N PRO A 91 2.66 15.63 0.18
CA PRO A 91 3.70 14.88 -0.47
C PRO A 91 3.21 13.45 -0.78
N PRO A 92 3.46 12.90 -1.98
CA PRO A 92 2.94 11.59 -2.39
C PRO A 92 3.31 10.44 -1.44
N TRP A 93 4.45 10.55 -0.74
CA TRP A 93 4.87 9.54 0.23
C TRP A 93 3.91 9.45 1.43
N ALA A 94 3.24 10.53 1.82
CA ALA A 94 2.31 10.52 2.96
C ALA A 94 1.06 9.68 2.63
N LEU A 95 0.53 9.84 1.42
CA LEU A 95 -0.58 9.03 0.91
C LEU A 95 -0.17 7.55 0.79
N TYR A 96 1.05 7.29 0.32
CA TYR A 96 1.59 5.93 0.23
C TYR A 96 1.70 5.24 1.60
N VAL A 97 2.30 5.92 2.59
CA VAL A 97 2.44 5.40 3.96
C VAL A 97 1.09 5.16 4.61
N ALA A 98 0.12 6.07 4.42
CA ALA A 98 -1.22 5.91 4.95
C ALA A 98 -1.92 4.69 4.34
N GLY A 99 -1.90 4.54 3.02
CA GLY A 99 -2.47 3.37 2.34
C GLY A 99 -1.84 2.05 2.79
N MET A 100 -0.50 1.99 2.87
CA MET A 100 0.22 0.79 3.32
C MET A 100 -0.06 0.47 4.79
N SER A 101 -0.21 1.48 5.65
CA SER A 101 -0.55 1.30 7.06
C SER A 101 -1.96 0.74 7.23
N VAL A 102 -2.95 1.30 6.53
CA VAL A 102 -4.34 0.81 6.56
C VAL A 102 -4.40 -0.64 6.08
N TRP A 103 -3.71 -0.96 4.98
CA TRP A 103 -3.64 -2.32 4.46
C TRP A 103 -2.94 -3.29 5.43
N GLY A 104 -1.82 -2.88 6.03
CA GLY A 104 -1.09 -3.66 7.02
C GLY A 104 -1.91 -3.94 8.28
N ILE A 105 -2.60 -2.93 8.80
CA ILE A 105 -3.49 -3.05 9.97
C ILE A 105 -4.65 -4.00 9.64
N ALA A 106 -5.30 -3.83 8.50
CA ALA A 106 -6.39 -4.72 8.07
C ALA A 106 -5.92 -6.18 7.96
N GLY A 107 -4.75 -6.41 7.37
CA GLY A 107 -4.14 -7.74 7.28
C GLY A 107 -3.78 -8.32 8.64
N TRP A 108 -3.24 -7.51 9.55
CA TRP A 108 -2.90 -7.94 10.91
C TRP A 108 -4.13 -8.30 11.75
N VAL A 109 -5.20 -7.49 11.68
CA VAL A 109 -6.46 -7.76 12.38
C VAL A 109 -7.07 -9.08 11.93
N LEU A 110 -7.04 -9.38 10.63
CA LEU A 110 -7.53 -10.64 10.09
C LEU A 110 -6.67 -11.82 10.54
N ALA A 111 -5.34 -11.73 10.43
CA ALA A 111 -4.43 -12.79 10.87
C ALA A 111 -4.51 -13.05 12.38
N ALA A 112 -4.63 -11.99 13.20
CA ALA A 112 -4.78 -12.12 14.65
C ALA A 112 -6.12 -12.77 15.04
N ARG A 113 -7.18 -12.55 14.25
CA ARG A 113 -8.47 -13.22 14.44
C ARG A 113 -8.38 -14.70 14.09
N ASP A 114 -7.78 -15.05 12.96
CA ASP A 114 -7.63 -16.45 12.55
C ASP A 114 -6.74 -17.24 13.52
N GLY A 115 -5.75 -16.58 14.13
CA GLY A 115 -4.91 -17.15 15.18
C GLY A 115 -5.62 -17.40 16.52
N ARG A 116 -6.75 -16.73 16.80
CA ARG A 116 -7.57 -16.95 18.00
C ARG A 116 -8.58 -18.10 17.85
N GLY A 117 -8.68 -18.70 16.66
CA GLY A 117 -9.51 -19.87 16.37
C GLY A 117 -8.81 -21.21 16.57
N LYS A 118 -7.57 -21.20 17.09
CA LYS A 118 -6.82 -22.37 17.57
C LYS A 118 -6.62 -22.24 19.07
#